data_AF-A0A961AX63-F1
#
_entry.id   AF-A0A961AX63-F1
#
_cell.length_a   1.000
_cell.length_b   1.000
_cell.length_c   1.000
_cell.angle_alpha   90.00
_cell.angle_beta   90.00
_cell.angle_gamma   90.00
#
_symmetry.space_group_name_H-M   'P 1'
#
loop_
_entity.id
_entity.type
_entity.pdbx_description
1 polymer ?
#
loop_
_entity_poly.entity_id
_entity_poly.type
_entity_poly.pdbx_seq_one_letter_code
_entity_poly.pdbx_strand_id
1 'polypeptide(L)' 'ELIAEKVRACLNFAPADRLVFAPDCGLSQTARWAAKRKLENMVAGVRMVRAELAV' A
#
# COMPACT_ATOMS: atom_id res chain seq x y z
N GLU A 1 1.16 -9.95 2.96
CA GLU A 1 1.73 -10.48 1.71
C GLU A 1 1.23 -9.73 0.47
N LEU A 2 -0.05 -9.85 0.09
CA LEU A 2 -0.64 -9.23 -1.12
C LEU A 2 -0.28 -7.74 -1.38
N ILE A 3 -0.28 -6.87 -0.37
CA ILE A 3 0.06 -5.45 -0.58
C ILE A 3 1.54 -5.28 -0.96
N ALA A 4 2.45 -5.98 -0.27
CA ALA A 4 3.89 -5.84 -0.55
C ALA A 4 4.23 -6.31 -1.97
N GLU A 5 3.59 -7.39 -2.43
CA GLU A 5 3.71 -7.86 -3.82
C GLU A 5 3.25 -6.82 -4.83
N LYS A 6 2.09 -6.17 -4.60
CA LYS A 6 1.62 -5.08 -5.46
C LYS A 6 2.58 -3.90 -5.48
N VAL A 7 3.13 -3.51 -4.32
CA VAL A 7 4.12 -2.43 -4.23
C VAL A 7 5.37 -2.78 -5.04
N ARG A 8 5.91 -4.00 -4.91
CA ARG A 8 7.05 -4.46 -5.70
C ARG A 8 6.75 -4.47 -7.20
N ALA A 9 5.53 -4.86 -7.59
CA ALA A 9 5.11 -4.80 -8.99
C ALA A 9 5.11 -3.36 -9.54
N CYS A 10 4.64 -2.37 -8.76
CA CYS A 10 4.67 -0.96 -9.17
C CYS A 10 6.09 -0.42 -9.36
N LEU A 11 7.06 -0.88 -8.56
CA LEU A 11 8.46 -0.45 -8.65
C LEU A 11 9.13 -0.85 -9.96
N ASN A 12 8.58 -1.81 -10.71
CA ASN A 12 9.04 -2.13 -12.06
C ASN A 12 8.74 -1.02 -13.08
N PHE A 13 7.85 -0.08 -12.75
CA PHE A 13 7.37 0.96 -13.68
C PHE A 13 7.73 2.39 -13.26
N ALA A 14 7.97 2.63 -11.96
CA ALA A 14 8.39 3.94 -11.46
C ALA A 14 9.24 3.79 -10.19
N PRO A 15 10.21 4.70 -9.95
CA PRO A 15 11.00 4.71 -8.72
C PRO A 15 10.15 5.07 -7.50
N ALA A 16 10.61 4.66 -6.31
CA ALA A 16 9.83 4.74 -5.08
C ALA A 16 9.47 6.19 -4.68
N ASP A 17 10.32 7.17 -5.00
CA ASP A 17 10.12 8.60 -4.74
C ASP A 17 9.01 9.24 -5.58
N ARG A 18 8.52 8.53 -6.61
CA ARG A 18 7.42 8.96 -7.49
C ARG A 18 6.11 8.20 -7.26
N LEU A 19 6.07 7.29 -6.29
CA LEU A 19 4.91 6.44 -6.02
C LEU A 19 4.18 6.87 -4.75
N VAL A 20 2.85 6.96 -4.84
CA VAL A 20 1.94 7.14 -3.71
C VAL A 20 0.91 6.02 -3.74
N PHE A 21 0.74 5.34 -2.61
CA PHE A 21 -0.25 4.26 -2.47
C PHE A 21 -1.50 4.77 -1.76
N ALA A 22 -2.64 4.65 -2.45
CA ALA A 22 -3.96 4.95 -1.94
C ALA A 22 -4.92 3.82 -2.34
N PRO A 23 -6.08 3.70 -1.69
CA PRO A 23 -7.13 2.81 -2.18
C PRO A 23 -7.63 3.25 -3.56
N ASP A 24 -8.11 2.30 -4.36
CA ASP A 24 -8.59 2.56 -5.73
C ASP A 24 -9.73 3.60 -5.78
N CYS A 25 -10.56 3.67 -4.73
CA CYS A 25 -11.66 4.63 -4.61
C CYS A 25 -11.95 4.96 -3.13
N GLY A 26 -12.96 5.78 -2.88
CA GLY A 26 -13.42 6.13 -1.54
C GLY A 26 -13.96 4.93 -0.76
N LEU A 27 -13.87 5.02 0.58
CA LEU A 27 -14.32 3.99 1.51
C LEU A 27 -15.73 4.25 2.06
N SER A 28 -16.53 5.12 1.42
CA SER A 28 -17.87 5.51 1.89
C SER A 28 -18.85 4.33 1.99
N GLN A 29 -18.70 3.35 1.10
CA GLN A 29 -19.49 2.11 1.09
C GLN A 29 -18.87 0.99 1.95
N THR A 30 -17.71 1.22 2.58
CA THR A 30 -17.04 0.23 3.41
C THR A 30 -17.31 0.51 4.89
N ALA A 31 -17.74 -0.51 5.62
CA ALA A 31 -17.91 -0.40 7.07
C ALA A 31 -16.63 0.12 7.74
N ARG A 32 -16.75 1.09 8.65
CA ARG A 32 -15.61 1.84 9.21
C ARG A 32 -14.53 0.94 9.82
N TRP A 33 -14.91 -0.13 10.50
CA TRP A 33 -13.98 -1.09 11.09
C TRP A 33 -13.15 -1.84 10.02
N ALA A 34 -13.77 -2.17 8.88
CA ALA A 34 -13.11 -2.86 7.78
C ALA A 34 -12.21 -1.89 6.99
N ALA A 35 -12.66 -0.66 6.78
CA ALA A 35 -11.89 0.42 6.17
C ALA A 35 -10.58 0.66 6.94
N LYS A 36 -10.65 0.76 8.27
CA LYS A 36 -9.47 0.92 9.13
C LYS A 36 -8.47 -0.22 8.95
N ARG A 37 -8.92 -1.47 9.05
CA ARG A 37 -8.05 -2.65 8.85
C ARG A 37 -7.42 -2.72 7.46
N LYS A 38 -8.16 -2.34 6.41
CA LYS A 38 -7.62 -2.28 5.04
C LYS A 38 -6.49 -1.27 4.93
N LEU A 39 -6.66 -0.08 5.50
CA LEU A 39 -5.63 0.96 5.50
C LEU A 39 -4.42 0.56 6.36
N GLU A 40 -4.62 -0.05 7.53
CA GLU A 40 -3.53 -0.59 8.36
C GLU A 40 -2.69 -1.61 7.59
N ASN A 41 -3.34 -2.56 6.90
CA ASN A 41 -2.67 -3.55 6.07
C ASN A 41 -1.93 -2.92 4.88
N MET A 42 -2.49 -1.86 4.27
CA MET A 42 -1.83 -1.13 3.19
C MET A 42 -0.53 -0.48 3.68
N VAL A 43 -0.60 0.23 4.82
CA VAL A 43 0.57 0.86 5.44
C VAL A 43 1.61 -0.18 5.85
N ALA A 44 1.20 -1.29 6.46
CA ALA A 44 2.11 -2.38 6.85
C ALA A 44 2.83 -2.97 5.63
N GLY A 45 2.11 -3.21 4.54
CA GLY A 45 2.67 -3.70 3.28
C GLY A 45 3.72 -2.78 2.67
N VAL A 46 3.41 -1.47 2.60
CA VAL A 46 4.36 -0.46 2.10
C VAL A 46 5.59 -0.36 3.00
N ARG A 47 5.42 -0.40 4.33
CA ARG A 47 6.54 -0.35 5.29
C ARG A 47 7.51 -1.52 5.13
N MET A 48 7.00 -2.73 4.86
CA MET A 48 7.86 -3.89 4.59
C MET A 48 8.77 -3.65 3.39
N VAL A 49 8.22 -3.20 2.26
CA VAL A 49 9.02 -2.93 1.06
C VAL A 49 9.97 -1.74 1.25
N ARG A 50 9.56 -0.70 1.98
CA ARG A 50 10.43 0.42 2.33
C ARG A 50 11.66 -0.02 3.13
N ALA A 51 11.46 -0.93 4.10
CA ALA A 51 12.58 -1.50 4.86
C ALA A 51 13.52 -2.32 3.97
N GLU A 52 13.00 -3.07 2.98
CA GLU A 52 13.81 -3.82 1.99
C GLU A 52 14.66 -2.89 1.10
N LEU A 53 14.13 -1.72 0.74
CA LEU A 53 14.79 -0.74 -0.10
C LEU A 53 15.71 0.23 0.66
N ALA A 54 15.68 0.20 2.00
CA ALA A 54 16.36 1.16 2.88
C ALA A 54 15.98 2.63 2.62
N VAL A 55 14.70 2.91 2.32
CA VAL A 55 14.14 4.26 2.06
C VAL A 55 12.89 4.60 2.86
#